data_AF-A0A2M7EIZ1-F1
#
_entry.id   AF-A0A2M7EIZ1-F1
#
_cell.length_a   1.000
_cell.length_b   1.000
_cell.length_c   1.000
_cell.angle_alpha   90.00
_cell.angle_beta   90.00
_cell.angle_gamma   90.00
#
_symmetry.space_group_name_H-M   'P 1'
#
loop_
_entity.id
_entity.type
_entity.pdbx_description
1 polymer ?
#
loop_
_entity_poly.entity_id
_entity_poly.type
_entity_poly.pdbx_seq_one_letter_code
_entity_poly.pdbx_strand_id
1 'polypeptide(L)'
;MTLTEVSYYSRKFAPFAIFAFVVVLIFFYSIKLLFLLFSLNQPKVTYINPLFKEIKPLFLKNDATTSAGFSFTLDTIEGQPITATDTAQVLLFPPSKFQFDYLPKVYVMAKMLGFDTELVKHKLVNNEAVFQDGKRRLAIDINTYNFRYDYDFRKDNELVESVTPPNQESAENTAINFLKSIDRYPKDLAMGKTNPVYMFYDKTSSSAGIIDSPQESNMIEIDFYRPDVAQYPAVSPSYFNSQNYVMLMSNKKGVTVISAQIKFFGVSETQIGVYPLITGQRAYEKLLGGEGILISEGSGKKNVTIKKMFLGY
;
A
#
# COMPACT_ATOMS: atom_id res chain seq x y z
N MET A 1 -56.09 -30.77 -44.58
CA MET A 1 -54.79 -30.35 -45.15
C MET A 1 -54.02 -31.59 -45.52
N THR A 2 -53.78 -31.82 -46.81
CA THR A 2 -52.97 -32.96 -47.26
C THR A 2 -51.48 -32.61 -47.16
N LEU A 3 -50.59 -33.61 -47.02
CA LEU A 3 -49.13 -33.40 -46.94
C LEU A 3 -48.58 -32.62 -48.16
N THR A 4 -49.26 -32.71 -49.30
CA THR A 4 -48.93 -32.01 -50.55
C THR A 4 -49.24 -30.51 -50.48
N GLU A 5 -50.39 -30.13 -49.90
CA GLU A 5 -50.76 -28.72 -49.71
C GLU A 5 -49.79 -28.01 -48.76
N VAL A 6 -49.42 -28.65 -47.66
CA VAL A 6 -48.45 -28.10 -46.70
C VAL A 6 -47.09 -27.88 -47.36
N SER A 7 -46.63 -28.81 -48.21
CA SER A 7 -45.38 -28.67 -48.96
C SER A 7 -45.41 -27.49 -49.95
N TYR A 8 -46.53 -27.31 -50.65
CA TYR A 8 -46.72 -26.19 -51.58
C TYR A 8 -46.72 -24.83 -50.87
N TYR A 9 -47.48 -24.70 -49.78
CA TYR A 9 -47.53 -23.48 -48.98
C TYR A 9 -46.18 -23.20 -48.30
N SER A 10 -45.49 -24.23 -47.78
CA SER A 10 -44.16 -24.07 -47.20
C SER A 10 -43.13 -23.55 -48.21
N ARG A 11 -43.05 -24.12 -49.42
CA ARG A 11 -42.11 -23.62 -50.45
C ARG A 11 -42.43 -22.21 -50.92
N LYS A 12 -43.70 -21.82 -50.95
CA LYS A 12 -44.14 -20.49 -51.37
C LYS A 12 -43.92 -19.42 -50.30
N PHE A 13 -44.13 -19.74 -49.02
CA PHE A 13 -44.10 -18.76 -47.92
C PHE A 13 -42.84 -18.79 -47.05
N ALA A 14 -42.07 -19.89 -47.02
CA ALA A 14 -40.85 -19.98 -46.23
C ALA A 14 -39.79 -18.91 -46.59
N PRO A 15 -39.54 -18.56 -47.86
CA PRO A 15 -38.59 -17.49 -48.19
C PRO A 15 -39.01 -16.14 -47.62
N PHE A 16 -40.30 -15.83 -47.64
CA PHE A 16 -40.85 -14.59 -47.08
C PHE A 16 -40.79 -14.59 -45.55
N ALA A 17 -41.03 -15.73 -44.90
CA ALA A 17 -40.89 -15.87 -43.45
C ALA A 17 -39.43 -15.70 -42.99
N ILE A 18 -38.47 -16.29 -43.72
CA ILE A 18 -37.04 -16.13 -43.45
C ILE A 18 -36.63 -14.66 -43.65
N PHE A 19 -37.08 -14.03 -44.74
CA PHE A 19 -36.79 -12.62 -45.00
C PHE A 19 -37.36 -11.71 -43.90
N ALA A 20 -38.62 -11.90 -43.51
CA ALA A 20 -39.24 -11.15 -42.42
C ALA A 20 -38.49 -11.34 -41.09
N PHE A 21 -38.05 -12.57 -40.79
CA PHE A 21 -37.25 -12.86 -39.60
C PHE A 21 -35.90 -12.13 -39.60
N VAL A 22 -35.20 -12.11 -40.74
CA VAL A 22 -33.94 -11.36 -40.90
C VAL A 22 -34.15 -9.86 -40.71
N VAL A 23 -35.21 -9.29 -41.29
CA VAL A 23 -35.55 -7.86 -41.13
C VAL A 23 -35.82 -7.53 -39.65
N VAL A 24 -36.57 -8.37 -38.95
CA VAL A 24 -36.84 -8.20 -37.51
C VAL A 24 -35.56 -8.28 -36.68
N LEU A 25 -34.64 -9.19 -37.00
CA LEU A 25 -33.34 -9.28 -36.32
C LEU A 25 -32.50 -8.01 -36.55
N ILE A 26 -32.39 -7.54 -37.80
CA ILE A 26 -31.65 -6.31 -38.12
C ILE A 26 -32.25 -5.13 -37.35
N PHE A 27 -33.56 -4.99 -37.34
CA PHE A 27 -34.26 -3.93 -36.62
C PHE A 27 -34.01 -4.00 -35.10
N PHE A 28 -34.11 -5.19 -34.50
CA PHE A 28 -33.86 -5.41 -33.07
C PHE A 28 -32.41 -5.02 -32.68
N TYR A 29 -31.41 -5.47 -33.44
CA TYR A 29 -30.02 -5.12 -33.17
C TYR A 29 -29.71 -3.65 -33.44
N SER A 30 -30.37 -3.02 -34.43
CA SER A 30 -30.22 -1.59 -34.71
C SER A 30 -30.76 -0.74 -33.55
N ILE A 31 -31.92 -1.10 -33.00
CA ILE A 31 -32.47 -0.43 -31.80
C ILE A 31 -31.53 -0.61 -30.61
N LYS A 32 -31.02 -1.82 -30.37
CA LYS A 32 -30.07 -2.10 -29.28
C LYS A 32 -28.79 -1.27 -29.41
N LEU A 33 -28.24 -1.14 -30.62
CA LEU A 33 -27.08 -0.31 -30.91
C LEU A 33 -27.36 1.17 -30.66
N LEU A 34 -28.53 1.65 -31.09
CA LEU A 34 -28.96 3.03 -30.86
C LEU A 34 -29.05 3.36 -29.37
N PHE A 35 -29.64 2.48 -28.55
CA PHE A 35 -29.67 2.64 -27.10
C PHE A 35 -28.27 2.63 -26.47
N LEU A 36 -27.35 1.81 -26.99
CA LEU A 36 -25.96 1.77 -26.53
C LEU A 36 -25.20 3.08 -26.88
N LEU A 37 -25.42 3.64 -28.07
CA LEU A 37 -24.84 4.93 -28.45
C LEU A 37 -25.41 6.09 -27.61
N PHE A 38 -26.71 6.06 -27.31
CA PHE A 38 -27.32 7.05 -26.44
C PHE A 38 -26.85 6.94 -24.98
N SER A 39 -26.65 5.74 -24.46
CA SER A 39 -26.14 5.56 -23.10
C SER A 39 -24.66 5.95 -22.96
N LEU A 40 -23.85 5.79 -24.03
CA LEU A 40 -22.46 6.26 -24.08
C LEU A 40 -22.35 7.79 -24.03
N ASN A 41 -23.35 8.52 -24.53
CA ASN A 41 -23.34 9.99 -24.64
C ASN A 41 -24.02 10.71 -23.46
N GLN A 42 -24.49 9.99 -22.42
CA GLN A 42 -24.97 10.65 -21.21
C GLN A 42 -23.78 11.23 -20.45
N PRO A 43 -23.79 12.53 -20.08
CA PRO A 43 -22.73 13.09 -19.26
C PRO A 43 -22.69 12.33 -17.92
N LYS A 44 -21.57 11.68 -17.62
CA LYS A 44 -21.35 11.06 -16.32
C LYS A 44 -21.47 12.14 -15.27
N VAL A 45 -22.49 12.06 -14.41
CA VAL A 45 -22.63 12.98 -13.29
C VAL A 45 -21.57 12.63 -12.26
N THR A 46 -20.46 13.37 -12.27
CA THR A 46 -19.41 13.23 -11.26
C THR A 46 -19.86 13.90 -9.98
N TYR A 47 -20.15 13.12 -8.94
CA TYR A 47 -20.43 13.64 -7.61
C TYR A 47 -19.16 14.26 -7.01
N ILE A 48 -19.18 15.54 -6.69
CA ILE A 48 -18.07 16.30 -6.10
C ILE A 48 -18.56 16.90 -4.78
N ASN A 49 -17.80 16.68 -3.71
CA ASN A 49 -18.08 17.20 -2.38
C ASN A 49 -16.75 17.60 -1.71
N PRO A 50 -16.22 18.81 -1.95
CA PRO A 50 -14.90 19.22 -1.51
C PRO A 50 -14.94 19.65 -0.03
N LEU A 51 -15.23 18.70 0.87
CA LEU A 51 -15.45 18.92 2.31
C LEU A 51 -14.29 19.68 3.00
N PHE A 52 -13.06 19.51 2.52
CA PHE A 52 -11.83 20.07 3.10
C PHE A 52 -11.31 21.31 2.37
N LYS A 53 -12.08 21.86 1.42
CA LYS A 53 -11.64 22.96 0.54
C LYS A 53 -10.38 22.57 -0.24
N GLU A 54 -9.49 23.51 -0.50
CA GLU A 54 -8.28 23.26 -1.25
C GLU A 54 -7.29 22.37 -0.49
N ILE A 55 -6.85 21.29 -1.13
CA ILE A 55 -5.94 20.31 -0.54
C ILE A 55 -4.51 20.73 -0.85
N LYS A 56 -3.66 20.75 0.16
CA LYS A 56 -2.23 21.03 -0.01
C LYS A 56 -1.57 19.91 -0.84
N PRO A 57 -0.59 20.24 -1.69
CA PRO A 57 0.14 19.23 -2.44
C PRO A 57 0.83 18.24 -1.48
N LEU A 58 1.01 17.01 -1.96
CA LEU A 58 1.69 15.96 -1.22
C LEU A 58 3.13 16.39 -0.90
N PHE A 59 3.52 16.26 0.37
CA PHE A 59 4.89 16.50 0.81
C PHE A 59 5.53 15.16 1.20
N LEU A 60 6.46 14.68 0.38
CA LEU A 60 7.32 13.53 0.69
C LEU A 60 8.67 14.04 1.21
N LYS A 61 9.17 13.45 2.32
CA LYS A 61 10.45 13.86 2.92
C LYS A 61 11.64 13.19 2.21
N ASN A 62 12.75 13.96 2.13
CA ASN A 62 14.18 13.66 1.95
C ASN A 62 14.66 12.75 0.82
N ASP A 63 13.91 11.74 0.37
CA ASP A 63 14.38 10.77 -0.64
C ASP A 63 13.60 10.86 -1.96
N ALA A 64 12.61 11.75 -2.02
CA ALA A 64 11.82 11.98 -3.20
C ALA A 64 12.44 13.06 -4.09
N THR A 65 12.61 12.75 -5.37
CA THR A 65 13.13 13.68 -6.38
C THR A 65 12.06 14.03 -7.41
N THR A 66 12.31 15.06 -8.18
CA THR A 66 11.47 15.41 -9.33
C THR A 66 11.74 14.47 -10.50
N SER A 67 10.73 14.23 -11.34
CA SER A 67 10.90 13.53 -12.62
C SER A 67 11.67 14.32 -13.67
N ALA A 68 12.09 15.56 -13.38
CA ALA A 68 12.89 16.37 -14.28
C ALA A 68 14.22 15.70 -14.64
N GLY A 69 14.53 15.63 -15.94
CA GLY A 69 15.75 15.01 -16.45
C GLY A 69 15.68 13.50 -16.67
N PHE A 70 14.53 12.88 -16.42
CA PHE A 70 14.23 11.50 -16.78
C PHE A 70 13.49 11.42 -18.12
N SER A 71 13.73 10.35 -18.87
CA SER A 71 13.00 10.01 -20.09
C SER A 71 12.10 8.82 -19.81
N PHE A 72 10.80 8.97 -20.04
CA PHE A 72 9.81 7.94 -19.76
C PHE A 72 9.28 7.32 -21.05
N THR A 73 9.07 6.01 -21.03
CA THR A 73 8.41 5.28 -22.13
C THR A 73 7.31 4.41 -21.55
N LEU A 74 6.10 4.51 -22.10
CA LEU A 74 4.97 3.67 -21.72
C LEU A 74 5.11 2.28 -22.36
N ASP A 75 5.09 1.26 -21.52
CA ASP A 75 5.05 -0.15 -21.90
C ASP A 75 4.04 -0.85 -20.97
N THR A 76 2.81 -0.33 -21.02
CA THR A 76 1.65 -0.90 -20.34
C THR A 76 0.87 -1.78 -21.30
N ILE A 77 0.02 -2.67 -20.77
CA ILE A 77 -0.83 -3.55 -21.59
C ILE A 77 -1.72 -2.72 -22.54
N GLU A 78 -2.14 -1.55 -22.09
CA GLU A 78 -3.00 -0.63 -22.85
C GLU A 78 -2.23 0.18 -23.91
N GLY A 79 -0.90 0.31 -23.78
CA GLY A 79 -0.06 1.12 -24.67
C GLY A 79 -0.31 2.63 -24.62
N GLN A 80 -1.18 3.11 -23.71
CA GLN A 80 -1.58 4.51 -23.56
C GLN A 80 -1.86 4.85 -22.09
N PRO A 81 -1.78 6.14 -21.69
CA PRO A 81 -2.14 6.57 -20.34
C PRO A 81 -3.59 6.22 -19.98
N ILE A 82 -3.80 5.67 -18.77
CA ILE A 82 -5.11 5.26 -18.28
C ILE A 82 -5.65 6.24 -17.23
N THR A 83 -6.90 6.66 -17.40
CA THR A 83 -7.65 7.39 -16.35
C THR A 83 -8.42 6.37 -15.51
N ALA A 84 -8.07 6.24 -14.23
CA ALA A 84 -8.74 5.28 -13.33
C ALA A 84 -10.18 5.71 -13.00
N THR A 85 -10.36 6.93 -12.49
CA THR A 85 -11.65 7.57 -12.22
C THR A 85 -11.57 9.08 -12.40
N ASP A 86 -12.74 9.70 -12.56
CA ASP A 86 -12.87 11.16 -12.65
C ASP A 86 -12.80 11.84 -11.27
N THR A 87 -13.06 11.09 -10.20
CA THR A 87 -13.01 11.57 -8.81
C THR A 87 -12.31 10.58 -7.88
N ALA A 88 -11.81 11.08 -6.74
CA ALA A 88 -11.29 10.31 -5.63
C ALA A 88 -11.88 10.78 -4.31
N GLN A 89 -11.96 9.85 -3.36
CA GLN A 89 -12.25 10.18 -1.98
C GLN A 89 -11.01 10.78 -1.33
N VAL A 90 -11.22 11.66 -0.36
CA VAL A 90 -10.17 12.20 0.49
C VAL A 90 -10.64 11.99 1.91
N LEU A 91 -9.80 11.36 2.72
CA LEU A 91 -10.11 10.99 4.09
C LEU A 91 -9.38 11.92 5.04
N LEU A 92 -10.06 12.39 6.09
CA LEU A 92 -9.40 13.20 7.11
C LEU A 92 -8.52 12.33 8.01
N PHE A 93 -7.26 12.73 8.19
CA PHE A 93 -6.48 12.32 9.35
C PHE A 93 -6.84 13.24 10.53
N PRO A 94 -7.53 12.74 11.57
CA PRO A 94 -7.88 13.57 12.72
C PRO A 94 -6.58 14.03 13.41
N PRO A 95 -6.50 15.29 13.85
CA PRO A 95 -5.33 15.78 14.55
C PRO A 95 -5.14 14.96 15.82
N SER A 96 -3.91 14.52 16.05
CA SER A 96 -3.55 13.88 17.32
C SER A 96 -3.71 14.90 18.45
N LYS A 97 -4.49 14.55 19.46
CA LYS A 97 -4.69 15.39 20.64
C LYS A 97 -3.61 15.04 21.66
N PHE A 98 -2.89 16.05 22.14
CA PHE A 98 -1.94 15.89 23.25
C PHE A 98 -2.64 15.25 24.46
N GLN A 99 -2.04 14.22 25.03
CA GLN A 99 -2.57 13.52 26.19
C GLN A 99 -1.68 13.84 27.39
N PHE A 100 -2.23 14.52 28.40
CA PHE A 100 -1.49 14.87 29.63
C PHE A 100 -1.03 13.62 30.41
N ASP A 101 -1.68 12.47 30.21
CA ASP A 101 -1.41 11.22 30.91
C ASP A 101 -0.68 10.19 30.03
N TYR A 102 0.32 10.63 29.25
CA TYR A 102 1.09 9.73 28.38
C TYR A 102 2.05 8.82 29.18
N LEU A 103 2.44 9.23 30.40
CA LEU A 103 3.49 8.60 31.19
C LEU A 103 3.19 7.12 31.51
N PRO A 104 2.02 6.74 32.08
CA PRO A 104 1.74 5.33 32.35
C PRO A 104 1.83 4.47 31.09
N LYS A 105 1.31 4.97 29.95
CA LYS A 105 1.28 4.23 28.69
C LYS A 105 2.69 4.00 28.12
N VAL A 106 3.54 5.03 28.07
CA VAL A 106 4.91 4.88 27.55
C VAL A 106 5.77 3.96 28.43
N TYR A 107 5.56 3.99 29.76
CA TYR A 107 6.27 3.10 30.69
C TYR A 107 5.79 1.65 30.60
N VAL A 108 4.49 1.41 30.38
CA VAL A 108 3.97 0.06 30.10
C VAL A 108 4.57 -0.47 28.81
N MET A 109 4.60 0.33 27.72
CA MET A 109 5.23 -0.08 26.46
C MET A 109 6.71 -0.42 26.66
N ALA A 110 7.47 0.42 27.37
CA ALA A 110 8.88 0.15 27.67
C ALA A 110 9.06 -1.15 28.48
N LYS A 111 8.22 -1.38 29.51
CA LYS A 111 8.27 -2.60 30.31
C LYS A 111 7.96 -3.86 29.49
N MET A 112 6.97 -3.80 28.59
CA MET A 112 6.64 -4.91 27.69
C MET A 112 7.78 -5.23 26.71
N LEU A 113 8.59 -4.24 26.35
CA LEU A 113 9.80 -4.41 25.54
C LEU A 113 11.05 -4.76 26.38
N GLY A 114 10.84 -5.05 27.67
CA GLY A 114 11.85 -5.55 28.60
C GLY A 114 12.80 -4.49 29.14
N PHE A 115 12.49 -3.20 29.02
CA PHE A 115 13.23 -2.15 29.72
C PHE A 115 12.94 -2.24 31.23
N ASP A 116 13.98 -2.22 32.04
CA ASP A 116 13.84 -2.01 33.48
C ASP A 116 13.56 -0.53 33.73
N THR A 117 12.29 -0.20 33.92
CA THR A 117 11.84 1.19 34.07
C THR A 117 12.10 1.78 35.46
N GLU A 118 12.60 0.97 36.41
CA GLU A 118 13.09 1.47 37.70
C GLU A 118 14.46 2.13 37.53
N LEU A 119 15.33 1.49 36.74
CA LEU A 119 16.69 1.97 36.43
C LEU A 119 16.73 2.91 35.21
N VAL A 120 16.00 2.58 34.15
CA VAL A 120 16.01 3.30 32.88
C VAL A 120 14.79 4.22 32.80
N LYS A 121 15.00 5.50 33.06
CA LYS A 121 13.98 6.55 32.89
C LYS A 121 13.99 7.09 31.46
N HIS A 122 12.81 7.48 30.97
CA HIS A 122 12.71 8.14 29.68
C HIS A 122 13.38 9.51 29.69
N LYS A 123 13.90 9.92 28.54
CA LYS A 123 14.26 11.31 28.23
C LYS A 123 13.25 11.84 27.22
N LEU A 124 12.72 13.03 27.46
CA LEU A 124 11.84 13.70 26.50
C LEU A 124 12.70 14.46 25.49
N VAL A 125 12.60 14.11 24.21
CA VAL A 125 13.30 14.79 23.11
C VAL A 125 12.23 15.23 22.10
N ASN A 126 12.00 16.54 22.00
CA ASN A 126 10.85 17.10 21.28
C ASN A 126 9.53 16.52 21.83
N ASN A 127 8.81 15.74 21.01
CA ASN A 127 7.57 15.06 21.37
C ASN A 127 7.77 13.54 21.56
N GLU A 128 9.01 13.05 21.66
CA GLU A 128 9.30 11.63 21.83
C GLU A 128 9.80 11.31 23.24
N ALA A 129 9.17 10.35 23.91
CA ALA A 129 9.70 9.71 25.10
C ALA A 129 10.70 8.63 24.68
N VAL A 130 11.98 8.81 25.03
CA VAL A 130 13.08 7.95 24.61
C VAL A 130 13.64 7.16 25.79
N PHE A 131 13.62 5.82 25.68
CA PHE A 131 14.28 4.89 26.61
C PHE A 131 15.51 4.29 25.93
N GLN A 132 16.61 4.15 26.68
CA GLN A 132 17.85 3.58 26.16
C GLN A 132 18.65 2.93 27.29
N ASP A 133 19.05 1.68 27.12
CA ASP A 133 19.79 0.89 28.13
C ASP A 133 21.17 0.40 27.65
N GLY A 134 21.65 0.95 26.53
CA GLY A 134 22.92 0.60 25.89
C GLY A 134 22.85 -0.58 24.89
N LYS A 135 21.83 -1.42 24.99
CA LYS A 135 21.53 -2.51 24.02
C LYS A 135 20.29 -2.23 23.20
N ARG A 136 19.29 -1.60 23.81
CA ARG A 136 17.99 -1.27 23.21
C ARG A 136 17.78 0.23 23.20
N ARG A 137 17.01 0.68 22.21
CA ARG A 137 16.47 2.03 22.14
C ARG A 137 14.99 1.95 21.76
N LEU A 138 14.16 2.70 22.49
CA LEU A 138 12.75 2.85 22.20
C LEU A 138 12.42 4.34 22.19
N ALA A 139 11.88 4.84 21.10
CA ALA A 139 11.36 6.20 20.98
C ALA A 139 9.85 6.12 20.72
N ILE A 140 9.05 6.83 21.51
CA ILE A 140 7.58 6.84 21.41
C ILE A 140 7.10 8.29 21.30
N ASP A 141 6.41 8.64 20.22
CA ASP A 141 5.71 9.92 20.10
C ASP A 141 4.57 9.99 21.11
N ILE A 142 4.58 10.97 22.00
CA ILE A 142 3.65 11.04 23.14
C ILE A 142 2.21 11.40 22.76
N ASN A 143 1.98 11.87 21.53
CA ASN A 143 0.64 12.25 21.04
C ASN A 143 -0.05 11.08 20.34
N THR A 144 0.71 10.35 19.53
CA THR A 144 0.22 9.29 18.63
C THR A 144 0.57 7.89 19.11
N TYR A 145 1.51 7.78 20.04
CA TYR A 145 2.18 6.55 20.46
C TYR A 145 2.90 5.80 19.32
N ASN A 146 3.07 6.44 18.16
CA ASN A 146 3.94 5.94 17.10
C ASN A 146 5.32 5.72 17.68
N PHE A 147 5.94 4.60 17.34
CA PHE A 147 7.16 4.18 18.01
C PHE A 147 8.19 3.68 17.01
N ARG A 148 9.44 3.74 17.46
CA ARG A 148 10.58 3.07 16.85
C ARG A 148 11.35 2.34 17.96
N TYR A 149 11.64 1.08 17.71
CA TYR A 149 12.40 0.21 18.58
C TYR A 149 13.59 -0.34 17.80
N ASP A 150 14.76 -0.33 18.44
CA ASP A 150 16.00 -0.87 17.88
C ASP A 150 16.74 -1.67 18.96
N TYR A 151 17.21 -2.86 18.60
CA TYR A 151 18.10 -3.70 19.39
C TYR A 151 19.45 -3.82 18.68
N ASP A 152 20.52 -3.51 19.38
CA ASP A 152 21.89 -3.60 18.85
C ASP A 152 22.39 -5.06 18.88
N PHE A 153 21.81 -5.89 18.01
CA PHE A 153 22.08 -7.33 17.90
C PHE A 153 23.56 -7.65 17.63
N ARG A 154 24.33 -6.70 17.09
CA ARG A 154 25.76 -6.86 16.82
C ARG A 154 26.59 -7.06 18.08
N LYS A 155 26.09 -6.61 19.23
CA LYS A 155 26.71 -6.82 20.55
C LYS A 155 26.30 -8.15 21.20
N ASP A 156 25.40 -8.90 20.56
CA ASP A 156 24.89 -10.17 21.04
C ASP A 156 25.47 -11.31 20.21
N ASN A 157 26.59 -11.87 20.68
CA ASN A 157 27.28 -12.94 19.97
C ASN A 157 26.41 -14.17 19.73
N GLU A 158 25.48 -14.47 20.64
CA GLU A 158 24.63 -15.65 20.54
C GLU A 158 23.59 -15.53 19.42
N LEU A 159 23.03 -14.33 19.22
CA LEU A 159 22.11 -14.08 18.11
C LEU A 159 22.79 -14.20 16.75
N VAL A 160 24.05 -13.77 16.66
CA VAL A 160 24.77 -13.68 15.38
C VAL A 160 25.49 -14.97 15.01
N GLU A 161 25.93 -15.80 15.97
CA GLU A 161 26.70 -17.03 15.68
C GLU A 161 25.84 -18.26 15.38
N SER A 162 24.58 -18.27 15.82
CA SER A 162 23.67 -19.40 15.65
C SER A 162 22.51 -19.11 14.70
N VAL A 163 22.75 -18.26 13.70
CA VAL A 163 21.73 -17.84 12.72
C VAL A 163 21.17 -19.02 11.93
N THR A 164 19.88 -18.96 11.64
CA THR A 164 19.17 -19.96 10.84
C THR A 164 18.21 -19.26 9.88
N PRO A 165 17.87 -19.88 8.74
CA PRO A 165 16.85 -19.34 7.84
C PRO A 165 15.54 -19.05 8.58
N PRO A 166 14.97 -17.85 8.43
CA PRO A 166 13.72 -17.49 9.05
C PRO A 166 12.57 -18.30 8.45
N ASN A 167 11.72 -18.86 9.32
CA ASN A 167 10.43 -19.41 8.90
C ASN A 167 9.42 -18.26 8.81
N GLN A 168 8.84 -18.06 7.62
CA GLN A 168 7.94 -16.93 7.36
C GLN A 168 6.72 -16.91 8.30
N GLU A 169 6.01 -18.03 8.45
CA GLU A 169 4.80 -18.11 9.29
C GLU A 169 5.11 -17.83 10.76
N SER A 170 6.21 -18.39 11.28
CA SER A 170 6.66 -18.10 12.64
C SER A 170 7.04 -16.62 12.81
N ALA A 171 7.73 -16.04 11.83
CA ALA A 171 8.14 -14.64 11.88
C ALA A 171 6.94 -13.68 11.83
N GLU A 172 5.96 -13.93 10.97
CA GLU A 172 4.71 -13.18 10.89
C GLU A 172 3.94 -13.25 12.20
N ASN A 173 3.78 -14.45 12.77
CA ASN A 173 3.11 -14.63 14.06
C ASN A 173 3.84 -13.91 15.20
N THR A 174 5.18 -13.99 15.25
CA THR A 174 5.99 -13.26 16.23
C THR A 174 5.85 -11.75 16.05
N ALA A 175 5.86 -11.24 14.82
CA ALA A 175 5.67 -9.83 14.53
C ALA A 175 4.30 -9.32 14.98
N ILE A 176 3.23 -10.05 14.66
CA ILE A 176 1.86 -9.74 15.08
C ILE A 176 1.75 -9.74 16.61
N ASN A 177 2.28 -10.78 17.27
CA ASN A 177 2.23 -10.90 18.72
C ASN A 177 3.04 -9.80 19.41
N PHE A 178 4.19 -9.42 18.84
CA PHE A 178 4.99 -8.29 19.30
C PHE A 178 4.21 -6.98 19.24
N LEU A 179 3.56 -6.67 18.10
CA LEU A 179 2.77 -5.44 17.98
C LEU A 179 1.53 -5.46 18.88
N LYS A 180 0.89 -6.62 19.07
CA LYS A 180 -0.25 -6.78 20.00
C LYS A 180 0.16 -6.58 21.46
N SER A 181 1.33 -7.05 21.88
CA SER A 181 1.76 -6.97 23.29
C SER A 181 1.96 -5.53 23.78
N ILE A 182 2.21 -4.60 22.86
CA ILE A 182 2.37 -3.16 23.13
C ILE A 182 1.15 -2.32 22.70
N ASP A 183 0.03 -2.96 22.32
CA ASP A 183 -1.19 -2.28 21.84
C ASP A 183 -0.93 -1.39 20.59
N ARG A 184 -0.14 -1.90 19.65
CA ARG A 184 0.26 -1.21 18.40
C ARG A 184 -0.08 -2.00 17.14
N TYR A 185 -1.02 -2.93 17.22
CA TYR A 185 -1.56 -3.68 16.07
C TYR A 185 -3.03 -3.28 15.81
N PRO A 186 -3.28 -2.08 15.25
CA PRO A 186 -4.64 -1.60 15.01
C PRO A 186 -5.36 -2.45 13.96
N LYS A 187 -6.70 -2.41 14.00
CA LYS A 187 -7.59 -3.16 13.10
C LYS A 187 -7.24 -2.97 11.62
N ASP A 188 -6.91 -1.75 11.21
CA ASP A 188 -6.49 -1.46 9.84
C ASP A 188 -5.28 -2.31 9.41
N LEU A 189 -4.22 -2.36 10.21
CA LEU A 189 -3.06 -3.20 9.88
C LEU A 189 -3.41 -4.69 9.90
N ALA A 190 -4.35 -5.10 10.77
CA ALA A 190 -4.83 -6.48 10.82
C ALA A 190 -5.69 -6.91 9.62
N MET A 191 -6.37 -5.95 8.96
CA MET A 191 -7.16 -6.17 7.75
C MET A 191 -6.34 -5.97 6.46
N GLY A 192 -5.14 -5.42 6.58
CA GLY A 192 -4.26 -5.14 5.46
C GLY A 192 -3.49 -6.34 4.96
N LYS A 193 -2.43 -6.07 4.20
CA LYS A 193 -1.53 -7.07 3.63
C LYS A 193 -0.19 -7.04 4.34
N THR A 194 0.46 -8.20 4.48
CA THR A 194 1.85 -8.29 4.92
C THR A 194 2.76 -8.56 3.73
N ASN A 195 4.01 -8.10 3.81
CA ASN A 195 5.05 -8.44 2.85
C ASN A 195 6.32 -8.86 3.60
N PRO A 196 6.80 -10.11 3.44
CA PRO A 196 8.07 -10.54 3.97
C PRO A 196 9.22 -10.05 3.08
N VAL A 197 10.21 -9.39 3.68
CA VAL A 197 11.45 -8.99 3.03
C VAL A 197 12.60 -9.77 3.67
N TYR A 198 13.26 -10.60 2.87
CA TYR A 198 14.37 -11.42 3.35
C TYR A 198 15.69 -10.66 3.27
N MET A 199 16.48 -10.80 4.33
CA MET A 199 17.75 -10.10 4.48
C MET A 199 18.82 -11.03 5.04
N PHE A 200 20.07 -10.76 4.67
CA PHE A 200 21.23 -11.39 5.28
C PHE A 200 22.02 -10.36 6.09
N TYR A 201 22.67 -10.86 7.13
CA TYR A 201 23.72 -10.18 7.87
C TYR A 201 24.90 -11.13 8.06
N ASP A 202 26.09 -10.70 7.64
CA ASP A 202 27.33 -11.45 7.88
C ASP A 202 28.20 -10.70 8.90
N LYS A 203 28.48 -11.35 10.03
CA LYS A 203 29.33 -10.83 11.11
C LYS A 203 30.76 -10.57 10.63
N THR A 204 31.31 -11.46 9.80
CA THR A 204 32.71 -11.44 9.41
C THR A 204 33.02 -10.25 8.50
N SER A 205 32.14 -10.00 7.53
CA SER A 205 32.25 -8.84 6.64
C SER A 205 31.56 -7.58 7.19
N SER A 206 30.78 -7.70 8.27
CA SER A 206 29.89 -6.64 8.78
C SER A 206 28.97 -6.08 7.69
N SER A 207 28.58 -6.93 6.74
CA SER A 207 27.72 -6.56 5.61
C SER A 207 26.29 -7.04 5.84
N ALA A 208 25.33 -6.27 5.33
CA ALA A 208 23.92 -6.61 5.33
C ALA A 208 23.30 -6.25 3.98
N GLY A 209 22.29 -7.00 3.57
CA GLY A 209 21.59 -6.74 2.31
C GLY A 209 20.28 -7.49 2.19
N ILE A 210 19.44 -7.03 1.25
CA ILE A 210 18.22 -7.71 0.86
C ILE A 210 18.57 -8.83 -0.11
N ILE A 211 17.90 -9.98 0.03
CA ILE A 211 18.09 -11.14 -0.84
C ILE A 211 16.74 -11.74 -1.23
N ASP A 212 16.70 -12.43 -2.37
CA ASP A 212 15.48 -13.07 -2.85
C ASP A 212 15.25 -14.48 -2.26
N SER A 213 16.31 -15.14 -1.77
CA SER A 213 16.23 -16.51 -1.25
C SER A 213 16.00 -16.55 0.27
N PRO A 214 14.88 -17.10 0.76
CA PRO A 214 14.69 -17.29 2.21
C PRO A 214 15.77 -18.16 2.86
N GLN A 215 16.32 -19.14 2.14
CA GLN A 215 17.30 -20.12 2.65
C GLN A 215 18.68 -19.51 2.92
N GLU A 216 19.02 -18.44 2.24
CA GLU A 216 20.28 -17.70 2.41
C GLU A 216 20.14 -16.55 3.42
N SER A 217 18.92 -16.32 3.91
CA SER A 217 18.60 -15.20 4.80
C SER A 217 18.76 -15.62 6.26
N ASN A 218 19.07 -14.67 7.13
CA ASN A 218 19.04 -14.86 8.58
C ASN A 218 18.21 -13.79 9.31
N MET A 219 17.70 -12.83 8.53
CA MET A 219 16.78 -11.80 8.98
C MET A 219 15.58 -11.77 8.04
N ILE A 220 14.44 -11.40 8.60
CA ILE A 220 13.21 -11.17 7.88
C ILE A 220 12.53 -9.92 8.43
N GLU A 221 12.16 -9.01 7.54
CA GLU A 221 11.31 -7.88 7.87
C GLU A 221 9.88 -8.18 7.43
N ILE A 222 8.94 -8.07 8.35
CA ILE A 222 7.51 -8.18 8.06
C ILE A 222 6.96 -6.78 7.96
N ASP A 223 6.70 -6.33 6.74
CA ASP A 223 5.98 -5.10 6.46
C ASP A 223 4.49 -5.28 6.68
N PHE A 224 3.85 -4.28 7.26
CA PHE A 224 2.40 -4.20 7.44
C PHE A 224 1.82 -3.04 6.62
N TYR A 225 0.96 -3.36 5.65
CA TYR A 225 0.26 -2.36 4.84
C TYR A 225 -1.16 -2.13 5.35
N ARG A 226 -1.72 -0.97 5.06
CA ARG A 226 -3.14 -0.71 5.28
C ARG A 226 -3.98 -1.44 4.23
N PRO A 227 -5.27 -1.72 4.49
CA PRO A 227 -6.16 -2.26 3.48
C PRO A 227 -6.32 -1.27 2.33
N ASP A 228 -6.68 -1.81 1.17
CA ASP A 228 -7.02 -1.02 0.00
C ASP A 228 -8.20 -0.08 0.33
N VAL A 229 -8.15 1.15 -0.18
CA VAL A 229 -9.23 2.14 -0.01
C VAL A 229 -10.19 1.97 -1.19
N ALA A 230 -11.39 1.43 -0.89
CA ALA A 230 -12.33 0.95 -1.89
C ALA A 230 -11.69 -0.11 -2.80
N GLN A 231 -11.38 0.23 -4.05
CA GLN A 231 -10.74 -0.66 -5.03
C GLN A 231 -9.27 -0.28 -5.29
N TYR A 232 -8.74 0.72 -4.60
CA TYR A 232 -7.43 1.30 -4.87
C TYR A 232 -6.43 0.89 -3.79
N PRO A 233 -5.21 0.44 -4.17
CA PRO A 233 -4.21 0.03 -3.21
C PRO A 233 -3.74 1.22 -2.36
N ALA A 234 -3.52 0.96 -1.07
CA ALA A 234 -2.77 1.86 -0.21
C ALA A 234 -1.27 1.71 -0.52
N VAL A 235 -0.60 2.81 -0.85
CA VAL A 235 0.82 2.85 -1.25
C VAL A 235 1.68 3.50 -0.17
N SER A 236 2.92 3.04 -0.06
CA SER A 236 3.90 3.63 0.85
C SER A 236 4.56 4.85 0.20
N PRO A 237 4.91 5.90 0.98
CA PRO A 237 5.72 7.01 0.49
C PRO A 237 7.19 6.62 0.25
N SER A 238 7.58 5.38 0.53
CA SER A 238 8.92 4.81 0.26
C SER A 238 8.81 3.52 -0.55
N TYR A 239 9.79 3.26 -1.42
CA TYR A 239 9.92 1.99 -2.14
C TYR A 239 11.09 1.17 -1.54
N PHE A 240 10.96 -0.12 -1.27
CA PHE A 240 9.79 -1.00 -1.44
C PHE A 240 9.14 -1.39 -0.10
N ASN A 241 9.45 -0.66 0.98
CA ASN A 241 9.11 -1.04 2.35
C ASN A 241 7.95 -0.22 2.92
N SER A 242 7.26 -0.81 3.90
CA SER A 242 6.22 -0.13 4.67
C SER A 242 6.83 0.80 5.72
N GLN A 243 6.08 1.82 6.12
CA GLN A 243 6.42 2.62 7.30
C GLN A 243 6.11 1.88 8.62
N ASN A 244 5.40 0.76 8.54
CA ASN A 244 5.01 -0.10 9.64
C ASN A 244 5.65 -1.47 9.43
N TYR A 245 6.63 -1.83 10.25
CA TYR A 245 7.37 -3.08 10.06
C TYR A 245 7.87 -3.65 11.39
N VAL A 246 8.16 -4.95 11.38
CA VAL A 246 8.92 -5.63 12.43
C VAL A 246 10.01 -6.44 11.75
N MET A 247 11.27 -6.14 12.06
CA MET A 247 12.44 -6.88 11.61
C MET A 247 12.87 -7.87 12.68
N LEU A 248 13.07 -9.12 12.27
CA LEU A 248 13.41 -10.23 13.14
C LEU A 248 14.68 -10.91 12.64
N MET A 249 15.46 -11.44 13.59
CA MET A 249 16.59 -12.32 13.34
C MET A 249 16.25 -13.72 13.85
N SER A 250 16.52 -14.73 13.05
CA SER A 250 16.27 -16.13 13.40
C SER A 250 17.57 -16.83 13.79
N ASN A 251 17.53 -17.56 14.90
CA ASN A 251 18.61 -18.38 15.38
C ASN A 251 18.10 -19.74 15.92
N LYS A 252 19.01 -20.59 16.36
CA LYS A 252 18.68 -21.90 16.96
C LYS A 252 17.72 -21.84 18.18
N LYS A 253 17.64 -20.71 18.88
CA LYS A 253 16.76 -20.51 20.04
C LYS A 253 15.37 -19.99 19.65
N GLY A 254 15.19 -19.55 18.40
CA GLY A 254 13.94 -19.03 17.89
C GLY A 254 14.13 -17.71 17.15
N VAL A 255 13.10 -16.87 17.21
CA VAL A 255 13.03 -15.61 16.46
C VAL A 255 13.07 -14.44 17.44
N THR A 256 13.97 -13.49 17.21
CA THR A 256 14.14 -12.31 18.06
C THR A 256 13.87 -11.03 17.27
N VAL A 257 13.08 -10.12 17.84
CA VAL A 257 12.80 -8.81 17.23
C VAL A 257 14.02 -7.90 17.40
N ILE A 258 14.58 -7.43 16.30
CA ILE A 258 15.78 -6.60 16.27
C ILE A 258 15.50 -5.14 15.92
N SER A 259 14.44 -4.87 15.17
CA SER A 259 13.95 -3.51 14.92
C SER A 259 12.44 -3.56 14.70
N ALA A 260 11.73 -2.51 15.07
CA ALA A 260 10.32 -2.36 14.76
C ALA A 260 9.93 -0.89 14.70
N GLN A 261 9.00 -0.56 13.81
CA GLN A 261 8.46 0.78 13.70
C GLN A 261 6.98 0.72 13.38
N ILE A 262 6.19 1.59 14.01
CA ILE A 262 4.82 1.90 13.58
C ILE A 262 4.68 3.40 13.43
N LYS A 263 4.36 3.83 12.21
CA LYS A 263 3.95 5.20 11.85
C LYS A 263 2.54 5.14 11.28
N PHE A 264 1.58 4.96 12.17
CA PHE A 264 0.19 4.78 11.82
C PHE A 264 -0.63 6.00 12.23
N PHE A 265 -1.49 6.46 11.31
CA PHE A 265 -2.46 7.52 11.55
C PHE A 265 -3.82 7.00 11.11
N GLY A 266 -4.75 6.88 12.06
CA GLY A 266 -6.12 6.47 11.76
C GLY A 266 -6.81 7.50 10.87
N VAL A 267 -7.75 7.05 10.03
CA VAL A 267 -8.56 7.93 9.18
C VAL A 267 -9.96 8.09 9.77
N SER A 268 -10.61 9.22 9.51
CA SER A 268 -12.00 9.42 9.86
C SER A 268 -12.91 8.65 8.91
N GLU A 269 -13.78 7.78 9.45
CA GLU A 269 -14.79 7.04 8.67
C GLU A 269 -16.00 7.92 8.28
N THR A 270 -16.19 9.06 8.94
CA THR A 270 -17.37 9.92 8.74
C THR A 270 -17.08 11.19 7.96
N GLN A 271 -15.83 11.64 7.95
CA GLN A 271 -15.42 12.85 7.25
C GLN A 271 -14.67 12.48 5.97
N ILE A 272 -15.45 12.37 4.90
CA ILE A 272 -14.98 11.99 3.56
C ILE A 272 -15.36 13.10 2.58
N GLY A 273 -14.36 13.67 1.92
CA GLY A 273 -14.55 14.57 0.78
C GLY A 273 -14.40 13.81 -0.54
N VAL A 274 -14.98 14.34 -1.62
CA VAL A 274 -14.84 13.80 -2.98
C VAL A 274 -14.33 14.90 -3.89
N TYR A 275 -13.20 14.66 -4.54
CA TYR A 275 -12.46 15.64 -5.34
C TYR A 275 -12.26 15.16 -6.77
N PRO A 276 -12.25 16.07 -7.75
CA PRO A 276 -11.92 15.72 -9.12
C PRO A 276 -10.45 15.29 -9.25
N LEU A 277 -10.20 14.30 -10.10
CA LEU A 277 -8.87 13.86 -10.49
C LEU A 277 -8.49 14.42 -11.87
N ILE A 278 -7.20 14.56 -12.10
CA ILE A 278 -6.69 14.79 -13.46
C ILE A 278 -6.79 13.50 -14.28
N THR A 279 -6.91 13.64 -15.60
CA THR A 279 -6.91 12.48 -16.51
C THR A 279 -5.54 11.81 -16.56
N GLY A 280 -5.51 10.54 -16.96
CA GLY A 280 -4.26 9.81 -17.14
C GLY A 280 -3.32 10.49 -18.15
N GLN A 281 -3.88 11.02 -19.24
CA GLN A 281 -3.12 11.80 -20.22
C GLN A 281 -2.45 13.01 -19.56
N ARG A 282 -3.20 13.77 -18.75
CA ARG A 282 -2.66 14.95 -18.05
C ARG A 282 -1.61 14.58 -17.00
N ALA A 283 -1.79 13.46 -16.31
CA ALA A 283 -0.80 12.94 -15.37
C ALA A 283 0.50 12.54 -16.06
N TYR A 284 0.40 11.90 -17.24
CA TYR A 284 1.57 11.54 -18.05
C TYR A 284 2.30 12.77 -18.59
N GLU A 285 1.58 13.79 -19.07
CA GLU A 285 2.16 15.07 -19.47
C GLU A 285 2.91 15.76 -18.33
N LYS A 286 2.32 15.80 -17.13
CA LYS A 286 2.98 16.35 -15.93
C LYS A 286 4.24 15.58 -15.56
N LEU A 287 4.21 14.24 -15.67
CA LEU A 287 5.39 13.40 -15.45
C LEU A 287 6.52 13.75 -16.42
N LEU A 288 6.21 13.84 -17.72
CA LEU A 288 7.17 14.25 -18.76
C LEU A 288 7.67 15.69 -18.57
N GLY A 289 6.81 16.58 -18.05
CA GLY A 289 7.13 17.97 -17.75
C GLY A 289 7.97 18.20 -16.47
N GLY A 290 8.35 17.13 -15.76
CA GLY A 290 9.14 17.25 -14.53
C GLY A 290 8.32 17.55 -13.26
N GLU A 291 6.98 17.53 -13.34
CA GLU A 291 6.10 17.75 -12.18
C GLU A 291 5.80 16.46 -11.41
N GLY A 292 6.31 15.31 -11.87
CA GLY A 292 6.19 14.04 -11.17
C GLY A 292 7.14 13.94 -9.98
N ILE A 293 6.76 13.13 -9.00
CA ILE A 293 7.60 12.81 -7.84
C ILE A 293 8.09 11.37 -7.99
N LEU A 294 9.40 11.16 -7.91
CA LEU A 294 10.06 9.86 -7.94
C LEU A 294 10.42 9.45 -6.51
N ILE A 295 9.97 8.26 -6.09
CA ILE A 295 10.18 7.73 -4.73
C ILE A 295 11.45 6.86 -4.65
N SER A 296 11.94 6.35 -5.79
CA SER A 296 13.18 5.60 -5.87
C SER A 296 13.81 5.77 -7.25
N GLU A 297 15.04 6.26 -7.29
CA GLU A 297 15.84 6.38 -8.50
C GLU A 297 16.69 5.10 -8.65
N GLY A 298 16.19 4.13 -9.42
CA GLY A 298 16.95 2.90 -9.67
C GLY A 298 18.33 3.18 -10.28
N SER A 299 19.40 2.77 -9.60
CA SER A 299 20.80 2.66 -10.09
C SER A 299 21.24 3.65 -11.19
N GLY A 300 20.96 4.96 -11.03
CA GLY A 300 21.43 6.03 -11.92
C GLY A 300 20.89 6.01 -13.35
N LYS A 301 19.86 5.21 -13.65
CA LYS A 301 19.26 5.14 -14.99
C LYS A 301 18.24 6.25 -15.18
N LYS A 302 18.46 7.11 -16.17
CA LYS A 302 17.53 8.19 -16.54
C LYS A 302 16.42 7.76 -17.49
N ASN A 303 16.56 6.60 -18.14
CA ASN A 303 15.54 6.04 -19.02
C ASN A 303 14.68 5.06 -18.22
N VAL A 304 13.39 5.38 -18.08
CA VAL A 304 12.44 4.65 -17.24
C VAL A 304 11.30 4.12 -18.09
N THR A 305 11.07 2.82 -18.02
CA THR A 305 9.93 2.17 -18.65
C THR A 305 8.78 2.05 -17.65
N ILE A 306 7.65 2.66 -17.97
CA ILE A 306 6.44 2.61 -17.15
C ILE A 306 5.68 1.33 -17.50
N LYS A 307 5.64 0.38 -16.56
CA LYS A 307 4.94 -0.90 -16.72
C LYS A 307 3.49 -0.88 -16.26
N LYS A 308 3.14 0.02 -15.34
CA LYS A 308 1.80 0.12 -14.77
C LYS A 308 1.50 1.56 -14.39
N MET A 309 0.27 1.98 -14.64
CA MET A 309 -0.26 3.27 -14.22
C MET A 309 -1.61 3.01 -13.53
N PHE A 310 -1.77 3.52 -12.31
CA PHE A 310 -2.96 3.27 -11.49
C PHE A 310 -3.15 4.39 -10.46
N LEU A 311 -4.35 4.49 -9.90
CA LEU A 311 -4.65 5.33 -8.74
C LEU A 311 -4.36 4.56 -7.44
N GLY A 312 -3.62 5.16 -6.52
CA GLY A 312 -3.35 4.64 -5.18
C GLY A 312 -3.52 5.73 -4.10
N TYR A 313 -3.65 5.29 -2.85
CA TYR A 313 -3.84 6.15 -1.67
C TYR A 313 -2.63 6.16 -0.75
#